data_AF-A0A7V8YX65-F1
#
_entry.id   AF-A0A7V8YX65-F1
#
_cell.length_a   1.000
_cell.length_b   1.000
_cell.length_c   1.000
_cell.angle_alpha   90.00
_cell.angle_beta   90.00
_cell.angle_gamma   90.00
#
_symmetry.space_group_name_H-M   'P 1'
#
loop_
_entity.id
_entity.type
_entity.pdbx_description
1 polymer ?
#
loop_
_entity_poly.entity_id
_entity_poly.type
_entity_poly.pdbx_seq_one_letter_code
_entity_poly.pdbx_strand_id
1 'polypeptide(L)'
;MTVIDYNGTGFWSLEAIQQRYKLYVQRYGIAPLSKLSPHEHTEKGNHWIYPVMVQVIEGIEQGDPACAEIGIEFIEESSSFPFGQILKSNTARALRRATLTSEQQERIRKRVVEMLCTGYLPREYRQYAKLARKIGLGDWLSQVEREANLKERWVQHYYRYFKEQAVG
;
A
#
# COMPACT_ATOMS: atom_id res chain seq x y z
N MET A 1 -7.33 -34.09 0.43
CA MET A 1 -6.55 -32.93 0.90
C MET A 1 -7.08 -31.72 0.17
N THR A 2 -7.59 -30.73 0.89
CA THR A 2 -8.17 -29.52 0.28
C THR A 2 -7.15 -28.39 0.38
N VAL A 3 -6.85 -27.74 -0.75
CA VAL A 3 -5.95 -26.59 -0.80
C VAL A 3 -6.78 -25.32 -0.82
N ILE A 4 -6.47 -24.37 0.07
CA ILE A 4 -7.11 -23.06 0.16
C ILE A 4 -6.02 -22.01 -0.03
N ASP A 5 -6.00 -21.39 -1.21
CA ASP A 5 -5.03 -20.34 -1.55
C ASP A 5 -5.66 -18.95 -1.42
N TYR A 6 -5.07 -18.11 -0.57
CA TYR A 6 -5.50 -16.74 -0.33
C TYR A 6 -4.71 -15.70 -1.10
N ASN A 7 -3.76 -16.09 -1.95
CA ASN A 7 -3.12 -15.15 -2.86
C ASN A 7 -4.14 -14.51 -3.81
N GLY A 8 -3.79 -13.33 -4.32
CA GLY A 8 -4.59 -12.73 -5.39
C GLY A 8 -4.44 -13.49 -6.70
N THR A 9 -5.15 -13.01 -7.71
CA THR A 9 -5.05 -13.53 -9.07
C THR A 9 -4.43 -12.48 -10.00
N GLY A 10 -4.02 -12.90 -11.20
CA GLY A 10 -3.44 -12.02 -12.21
C GLY A 10 -2.23 -11.24 -11.69
N PHE A 11 -2.31 -9.91 -11.70
CA PHE A 11 -1.26 -9.00 -11.24
C PHE A 11 -0.85 -9.24 -9.78
N TRP A 12 -1.78 -9.72 -8.95
CA TRP A 12 -1.56 -10.00 -7.53
C TRP A 12 -1.39 -11.49 -7.22
N SER A 13 -1.18 -12.33 -8.24
CA SER A 13 -0.74 -13.71 -8.04
C SER A 13 0.68 -13.77 -7.46
N LEU A 14 0.99 -14.89 -6.79
CA LEU A 14 2.33 -15.15 -6.25
C LEU A 14 3.41 -14.98 -7.33
N GLU A 15 3.20 -15.58 -8.50
CA GLU A 15 4.16 -15.53 -9.60
C GLU A 15 4.38 -14.08 -10.09
N ALA A 16 3.30 -13.33 -10.33
CA ALA A 16 3.40 -11.94 -10.78
C ALA A 16 4.09 -11.04 -9.75
N ILE A 17 3.86 -11.27 -8.46
CA ILE A 17 4.54 -10.55 -7.37
C ILE A 17 6.04 -10.91 -7.35
N GLN A 18 6.39 -12.19 -7.46
CA GLN A 18 7.79 -12.62 -7.51
C GLN A 18 8.53 -12.08 -8.73
N GLN A 19 7.88 -12.02 -9.89
CA GLN A 19 8.47 -11.45 -11.11
C GLN A 19 8.74 -9.95 -10.94
N ARG A 20 7.76 -9.17 -10.44
CA ARG A 20 7.95 -7.75 -10.15
C ARG A 20 9.03 -7.51 -9.10
N TYR A 21 9.08 -8.32 -8.04
CA TYR A 21 10.13 -8.23 -7.03
C TYR A 21 11.52 -8.38 -7.66
N LYS A 22 11.73 -9.38 -8.52
CA LYS A 22 13.01 -9.57 -9.23
C LYS A 22 13.37 -8.35 -10.09
N LEU A 23 12.40 -7.79 -10.81
CA LEU A 23 12.61 -6.59 -11.62
C LEU A 23 13.03 -5.39 -10.75
N TYR A 24 12.39 -5.20 -9.60
CA TYR A 24 12.74 -4.12 -8.68
C TYR A 24 14.08 -4.34 -7.99
N VAL A 25 14.41 -5.57 -7.59
CA VAL A 25 15.74 -5.93 -7.08
C VAL A 25 16.82 -5.55 -8.10
N GLN A 26 16.62 -5.87 -9.37
CA GLN A 26 17.53 -5.49 -10.45
C GLN A 26 17.59 -3.97 -10.65
N ARG A 27 16.42 -3.29 -10.69
CA ARG A 27 16.32 -1.83 -10.88
C ARG A 27 17.04 -1.05 -9.78
N TYR A 28 16.92 -1.48 -8.53
CA TYR A 28 17.55 -0.82 -7.39
C TYR A 28 18.98 -1.31 -7.12
N GLY A 29 19.46 -2.34 -7.82
CA GLY A 29 20.81 -2.88 -7.63
C GLY A 29 21.05 -3.45 -6.23
N ILE A 30 20.02 -4.00 -5.59
CA ILE A 30 20.09 -4.56 -4.24
C ILE A 30 20.31 -6.07 -4.27
N ALA A 31 20.82 -6.63 -3.17
CA ALA A 31 20.75 -8.07 -2.96
C ALA A 31 19.34 -8.46 -2.48
N PRO A 32 18.75 -9.56 -2.98
CA PRO A 32 17.45 -10.02 -2.51
C PRO A 32 17.55 -10.49 -1.05
N LEU A 33 16.63 -10.06 -0.19
CA LEU A 33 16.60 -10.47 1.22
C LEU A 33 16.34 -11.98 1.37
N SER A 34 15.42 -12.51 0.58
CA SER A 34 15.06 -13.93 0.49
C SER A 34 14.10 -14.15 -0.68
N LYS A 35 13.77 -15.42 -0.99
CA LYS A 35 12.72 -15.71 -1.95
C LYS A 35 11.37 -15.42 -1.29
N LEU A 36 10.61 -14.45 -1.81
CA LEU A 36 9.23 -14.23 -1.40
C LEU A 36 8.42 -15.51 -1.56
N SER A 37 7.94 -16.07 -0.46
CA SER A 37 7.15 -17.30 -0.41
C SER A 37 5.96 -17.11 0.52
N PRO A 38 4.75 -17.57 0.17
CA PRO A 38 3.64 -17.50 1.09
C PRO A 38 3.93 -18.33 2.34
N HIS A 39 3.37 -17.92 3.48
CA HIS A 39 3.31 -18.80 4.64
C HIS A 39 2.27 -19.88 4.38
N GLU A 40 2.58 -21.10 4.78
CA GLU A 40 1.74 -22.26 4.59
C GLU A 40 1.44 -22.93 5.93
N HIS A 41 0.20 -23.38 6.11
CA HIS A 41 -0.25 -24.10 7.30
C HIS A 41 -0.99 -25.37 6.87
N THR A 42 -0.81 -26.47 7.59
CA THR A 42 -1.51 -27.73 7.31
C THR A 42 -2.10 -28.30 8.59
N GLU A 43 -3.40 -28.56 8.58
CA GLU A 43 -4.13 -29.08 9.73
C GLU A 43 -5.40 -29.83 9.29
N LYS A 44 -5.67 -30.98 9.90
CA LYS A 44 -6.91 -31.78 9.69
C LYS A 44 -7.25 -32.02 8.21
N GLY A 45 -6.24 -32.25 7.36
CA GLY A 45 -6.42 -32.56 5.93
C GLY A 45 -6.62 -31.36 5.02
N ASN A 46 -6.54 -30.14 5.56
CA ASN A 46 -6.54 -28.89 4.81
C ASN A 46 -5.12 -28.31 4.76
N HIS A 47 -4.84 -27.61 3.67
CA HIS A 47 -3.59 -26.88 3.45
C HIS A 47 -3.93 -25.45 3.04
N TRP A 48 -3.50 -24.47 3.84
CA TRP A 48 -3.76 -23.05 3.62
C TRP A 48 -2.50 -22.35 3.17
N ILE A 49 -2.62 -21.58 2.09
CA ILE A 49 -1.55 -20.74 1.54
C ILE A 49 -1.95 -19.29 1.80
N TYR A 50 -1.23 -18.62 2.71
CA TYR A 50 -1.49 -17.23 3.06
C TYR A 50 -0.97 -16.26 1.99
N PRO A 51 -1.53 -15.03 1.89
CA PRO A 51 -1.09 -14.08 0.88
C PRO A 51 0.38 -13.72 1.02
N VAL A 52 1.15 -13.80 -0.06
CA VAL A 52 2.58 -13.42 -0.09
C VAL A 52 2.83 -11.96 0.31
N MET A 53 1.80 -11.11 0.23
CA MET A 53 1.85 -9.73 0.71
C MET A 53 2.22 -9.62 2.19
N VAL A 54 2.03 -10.65 3.02
CA VAL A 54 2.50 -10.66 4.41
C VAL A 54 4.03 -10.54 4.45
N GLN A 55 4.76 -11.33 3.65
CA GLN A 55 6.22 -11.23 3.56
C GLN A 55 6.68 -9.94 2.89
N VAL A 56 5.93 -9.44 1.90
CA VAL A 56 6.23 -8.12 1.31
C VAL A 56 6.18 -7.03 2.40
N ILE A 57 5.16 -7.05 3.26
CA ILE A 57 5.05 -6.09 4.38
C ILE A 57 6.24 -6.21 5.33
N GLU A 58 6.65 -7.43 5.69
CA GLU A 58 7.84 -7.67 6.51
C GLU A 58 9.12 -7.12 5.85
N GLY A 59 9.27 -7.33 4.54
CA GLY A 59 10.39 -6.76 3.76
C GLY A 59 10.42 -5.23 3.76
N ILE A 60 9.26 -4.58 3.68
CA ILE A 60 9.15 -3.10 3.84
C ILE A 60 9.66 -2.67 5.22
N GLU A 61 9.27 -3.39 6.28
CA GLU A 61 9.71 -3.09 7.64
C GLU A 61 11.22 -3.30 7.84
N GLN A 62 11.82 -4.20 7.06
CA GLN A 62 13.26 -4.45 7.01
C GLN A 62 14.03 -3.47 6.10
N GLY A 63 13.33 -2.57 5.41
CA GLY A 63 13.93 -1.55 4.55
C GLY A 63 14.24 -2.02 3.13
N ASP A 64 13.61 -3.09 2.63
CA ASP A 64 13.75 -3.53 1.24
C ASP A 64 13.01 -2.59 0.28
N PRO A 65 13.72 -1.87 -0.61
CA PRO A 65 13.07 -0.92 -1.51
C PRO A 65 12.26 -1.61 -2.62
N ALA A 66 12.56 -2.86 -2.98
CA ALA A 66 11.75 -3.63 -3.93
C ALA A 66 10.41 -4.05 -3.30
N CYS A 67 10.41 -4.43 -2.02
CA CYS A 67 9.15 -4.65 -1.29
C CYS A 67 8.36 -3.36 -1.10
N ALA A 68 9.02 -2.23 -0.83
CA ALA A 68 8.36 -0.93 -0.74
C ALA A 68 7.61 -0.60 -2.04
N GLU A 69 8.20 -0.90 -3.19
CA GLU A 69 7.58 -0.58 -4.47
C GLU A 69 6.34 -1.43 -4.77
N ILE A 70 6.38 -2.72 -4.45
CA ILE A 70 5.19 -3.57 -4.51
C ILE A 70 4.12 -3.10 -3.51
N GLY A 71 4.54 -2.66 -2.32
CA GLY A 71 3.64 -2.10 -1.32
C GLY A 71 2.91 -0.83 -1.80
N ILE A 72 3.60 0.03 -2.56
CA ILE A 72 3.02 1.24 -3.14
C ILE A 72 2.00 0.89 -4.23
N GLU A 73 2.34 -0.01 -5.14
CA GLU A 73 1.39 -0.55 -6.13
C GLU A 73 0.14 -1.13 -5.44
N PHE A 74 0.32 -1.77 -4.28
CA PHE A 74 -0.79 -2.42 -3.58
C PHE A 74 -1.78 -1.44 -2.94
N ILE A 75 -1.31 -0.29 -2.47
CA ILE A 75 -2.21 0.76 -1.97
C ILE A 75 -2.82 1.60 -3.12
N GLU A 76 -2.18 1.62 -4.28
CA GLU A 76 -2.73 2.20 -5.53
C GLU A 76 -3.86 1.34 -6.11
N GLU A 77 -3.85 0.03 -5.86
CA GLU A 77 -4.88 -0.88 -6.32
C GLU A 77 -6.26 -0.52 -5.76
N SER A 78 -7.29 -0.58 -6.62
CA SER A 78 -8.69 -0.34 -6.24
C SER A 78 -9.55 -1.61 -6.23
N SER A 79 -9.08 -2.69 -6.86
CA SER A 79 -9.77 -3.98 -6.89
C SER A 79 -9.76 -4.69 -5.54
N SER A 80 -10.69 -5.65 -5.40
CA SER A 80 -10.80 -6.48 -4.21
C SER A 80 -9.64 -7.47 -4.12
N PHE A 81 -9.18 -7.70 -2.89
CA PHE A 81 -8.11 -8.64 -2.58
C PHE A 81 -8.48 -9.41 -1.30
N PRO A 82 -8.17 -10.71 -1.17
CA PRO A 82 -8.41 -11.45 0.08
C PRO A 82 -7.72 -10.78 1.27
N PHE A 83 -8.47 -10.44 2.31
CA PHE A 83 -7.98 -9.65 3.45
C PHE A 83 -7.45 -8.24 3.08
N GLY A 84 -7.87 -7.70 1.93
CA GLY A 84 -7.36 -6.46 1.35
C GLY A 84 -7.39 -5.27 2.31
N GLN A 85 -8.47 -5.08 3.06
CA GLN A 85 -8.56 -4.00 4.06
C GLN A 85 -7.41 -4.07 5.08
N ILE A 86 -7.16 -5.26 5.63
CA ILE A 86 -6.13 -5.48 6.66
C ILE A 86 -4.74 -5.36 6.04
N LEU A 87 -4.50 -6.04 4.91
CA LEU A 87 -3.19 -6.03 4.26
C LEU A 87 -2.80 -4.64 3.76
N LYS A 88 -3.73 -3.90 3.14
CA LYS A 88 -3.48 -2.51 2.70
C LYS A 88 -3.24 -1.57 3.88
N SER A 89 -3.99 -1.73 4.98
CA SER A 89 -3.74 -1.00 6.22
C SER A 89 -2.35 -1.28 6.80
N ASN A 90 -1.90 -2.54 6.77
CA ASN A 90 -0.59 -2.95 7.27
C ASN A 90 0.53 -2.42 6.36
N THR A 91 0.34 -2.52 5.04
CA THR A 91 1.26 -2.00 4.03
C THR A 91 1.47 -0.50 4.21
N ALA A 92 0.41 0.29 4.34
CA ALA A 92 0.54 1.73 4.57
C ALA A 92 1.26 2.07 5.89
N ARG A 93 1.07 1.26 6.94
CA ARG A 93 1.80 1.43 8.22
C ARG A 93 3.28 1.11 8.09
N ALA A 94 3.63 0.08 7.33
CA ALA A 94 5.02 -0.30 7.04
C ALA A 94 5.69 0.77 6.18
N LEU A 95 5.07 1.20 5.08
CA LEU A 95 5.57 2.28 4.21
C LEU A 95 5.82 3.58 4.98
N ARG A 96 4.99 3.91 5.97
CA ARG A 96 5.18 5.11 6.80
C ARG A 96 6.45 5.07 7.63
N ARG A 97 6.97 3.88 7.92
CA ARG A 97 8.20 3.65 8.68
C ARG A 97 9.42 3.44 7.78
N ALA A 98 9.20 3.16 6.50
CA ALA A 98 10.26 2.95 5.53
C ALA A 98 10.87 4.28 5.03
N THR A 99 12.09 4.20 4.51
CA THR A 99 12.73 5.29 3.76
C THR A 99 12.24 5.23 2.32
N LEU A 100 11.46 6.23 1.91
CA LEU A 100 10.86 6.30 0.58
C LEU A 100 11.58 7.34 -0.29
N THR A 101 11.82 7.00 -1.55
CA THR A 101 12.34 7.94 -2.56
C THR A 101 11.33 9.04 -2.87
N SER A 102 11.79 10.14 -3.47
CA SER A 102 10.88 11.25 -3.87
C SER A 102 9.80 10.80 -4.87
N GLU A 103 10.14 9.92 -5.82
CA GLU A 103 9.20 9.35 -6.79
C GLU A 103 8.10 8.52 -6.09
N GLN A 104 8.50 7.69 -5.13
CA GLN A 104 7.58 6.90 -4.31
C GLN A 104 6.64 7.75 -3.48
N GLN A 105 7.18 8.78 -2.81
CA GLN A 105 6.36 9.71 -2.05
C GLN A 105 5.34 10.42 -2.94
N GLU A 106 5.75 10.80 -4.15
CA GLU A 106 4.89 11.48 -5.10
C GLU A 106 3.70 10.62 -5.56
N ARG A 107 3.96 9.35 -5.89
CA ARG A 107 2.92 8.35 -6.19
C ARG A 107 1.90 8.21 -5.06
N ILE A 108 2.38 8.14 -3.82
CA ILE A 108 1.52 8.04 -2.63
C ILE A 108 0.67 9.30 -2.47
N ARG A 109 1.25 10.50 -2.62
CA ARG A 109 0.50 11.77 -2.53
C ARG A 109 -0.62 11.80 -3.55
N LYS A 110 -0.28 11.54 -4.82
CA LYS A 110 -1.22 11.47 -5.93
C LYS A 110 -2.39 10.54 -5.60
N ARG A 111 -2.09 9.30 -5.20
CA ARG A 111 -3.13 8.30 -4.87
C ARG A 111 -4.06 8.76 -3.75
N VAL A 112 -3.51 9.32 -2.67
CA VAL A 112 -4.29 9.77 -1.51
C VAL A 112 -5.19 10.96 -1.86
N VAL A 113 -4.69 11.88 -2.69
CA VAL A 113 -5.44 13.04 -3.17
C VAL A 113 -6.53 12.63 -4.16
N GLU A 114 -6.24 11.74 -5.12
CA GLU A 114 -7.25 11.22 -6.05
C GLU A 114 -8.43 10.56 -5.31
N MET A 115 -8.15 9.74 -4.29
CA MET A 115 -9.18 9.16 -3.43
C MET A 115 -10.01 10.22 -2.71
N LEU A 116 -9.39 11.32 -2.28
CA LEU A 116 -10.09 12.43 -1.64
C LEU A 116 -10.96 13.21 -2.60
N CYS A 117 -10.45 13.52 -3.80
CA CYS A 117 -11.16 14.24 -4.85
C CYS A 117 -12.38 13.45 -5.35
N THR A 118 -12.24 12.13 -5.50
CA THR A 118 -13.34 11.24 -5.91
C THR A 118 -14.35 10.94 -4.80
N GLY A 119 -14.01 11.25 -3.54
CA GLY A 119 -14.83 10.88 -2.38
C GLY A 119 -14.80 9.37 -2.06
N TYR A 120 -13.97 8.59 -2.73
CA TYR A 120 -13.78 7.16 -2.44
C TYR A 120 -12.79 6.99 -1.28
N LEU A 121 -13.33 6.92 -0.07
CA LEU A 121 -12.56 6.85 1.18
C LEU A 121 -12.75 5.47 1.85
N PRO A 122 -12.02 4.42 1.44
CA PRO A 122 -12.16 3.09 2.03
C PRO A 122 -11.69 3.08 3.50
N ARG A 123 -11.97 2.00 4.23
CA ARG A 123 -11.70 1.94 5.68
C ARG A 123 -10.22 2.11 6.02
N GLU A 124 -9.33 1.62 5.16
CA GLU A 124 -7.88 1.74 5.26
C GLU A 124 -7.37 3.15 4.94
N TYR A 125 -8.19 4.04 4.37
CA TYR A 125 -7.81 5.41 4.01
C TYR A 125 -7.22 6.19 5.19
N ARG A 126 -7.69 5.91 6.42
CA ARG A 126 -7.10 6.49 7.63
C ARG A 126 -5.59 6.24 7.75
N GLN A 127 -5.11 5.06 7.36
CA GLN A 127 -3.69 4.75 7.37
C GLN A 127 -2.96 5.45 6.21
N TYR A 128 -3.61 5.56 5.05
CA TYR A 128 -3.06 6.30 3.91
C TYR A 128 -2.89 7.77 4.23
N ALA A 129 -3.88 8.40 4.88
CA ALA A 129 -3.79 9.78 5.33
C ALA A 129 -2.67 9.98 6.35
N LYS A 130 -2.44 9.01 7.25
CA LYS A 130 -1.30 9.07 8.18
C LYS A 130 0.05 8.90 7.47
N LEU A 131 0.11 8.09 6.43
CA LEU A 131 1.28 7.94 5.57
C LEU A 131 1.56 9.24 4.81
N ALA A 132 0.58 9.75 4.07
CA ALA A 132 0.66 11.03 3.36
C ALA A 132 1.06 12.19 4.27
N ARG A 133 0.52 12.25 5.50
CA ARG A 133 0.94 13.24 6.49
C ARG A 133 2.43 13.14 6.83
N LYS A 134 3.00 11.93 6.94
CA LYS A 134 4.41 11.73 7.27
C LYS A 134 5.33 12.22 6.15
N ILE A 135 4.93 12.04 4.90
CA ILE A 135 5.72 12.42 3.71
C ILE A 135 5.41 13.84 3.20
N GLY A 136 4.40 14.49 3.77
CA GLY A 136 3.86 15.77 3.30
C GLY A 136 3.01 15.62 2.03
N LEU A 137 2.07 16.54 1.82
CA LEU A 137 1.28 16.59 0.58
C LEU A 137 1.84 17.53 -0.49
N GLY A 138 2.74 18.45 -0.14
CA GLY A 138 3.26 19.44 -1.09
C GLY A 138 2.14 20.18 -1.82
N ASP A 139 2.32 20.36 -3.13
CA ASP A 139 1.39 21.10 -3.99
C ASP A 139 0.05 20.37 -4.23
N TRP A 140 -0.05 19.09 -3.88
CA TRP A 140 -1.28 18.32 -4.04
C TRP A 140 -2.43 18.82 -3.16
N LEU A 141 -2.14 19.52 -2.06
CA LEU A 141 -3.20 20.07 -1.21
C LEU A 141 -4.06 21.09 -1.95
N SER A 142 -3.45 21.91 -2.81
CA SER A 142 -4.19 22.87 -3.65
C SER A 142 -5.10 22.18 -4.66
N GLN A 143 -4.76 20.96 -5.10
CA GLN A 143 -5.65 20.18 -5.96
C GLN A 143 -6.93 19.76 -5.22
N VAL A 144 -6.81 19.33 -3.98
CA VAL A 144 -7.98 18.97 -3.14
C VAL A 144 -8.94 20.16 -3.01
N GLU A 145 -8.42 21.38 -2.81
CA GLU A 145 -9.25 22.59 -2.70
C GLU A 145 -10.06 22.89 -3.96
N ARG A 146 -9.49 22.60 -5.14
CA ARG A 146 -10.13 22.86 -6.43
C ARG A 146 -11.13 21.78 -6.82
N GLU A 147 -10.83 20.53 -6.52
CA GLU A 147 -11.52 19.38 -7.12
C GLU A 147 -12.39 18.59 -6.14
N ALA A 148 -12.05 18.57 -4.85
CA ALA A 148 -12.75 17.72 -3.90
C ALA A 148 -14.10 18.32 -3.47
N ASN A 149 -15.09 17.45 -3.29
CA ASN A 149 -16.39 17.86 -2.74
C ASN A 149 -16.30 18.11 -1.22
N LEU A 150 -15.85 19.29 -0.81
CA LEU A 150 -15.70 19.69 0.60
C LEU A 150 -17.01 19.81 1.38
N LYS A 151 -18.17 19.56 0.75
CA LYS A 151 -19.46 19.43 1.45
C LYS A 151 -19.65 18.02 2.02
N GLU A 152 -18.96 17.02 1.50
CA GLU A 152 -18.98 15.67 2.05
C GLU A 152 -18.17 15.64 3.35
N ARG A 153 -18.76 15.06 4.41
CA ARG A 153 -18.26 15.14 5.78
C ARG A 153 -16.86 14.53 5.92
N TRP A 154 -16.61 13.38 5.31
CA TRP A 154 -15.34 12.67 5.44
C TRP A 154 -14.23 13.30 4.60
N VAL A 155 -14.55 13.76 3.40
CA VAL A 155 -13.65 14.55 2.54
C VAL A 155 -13.24 15.82 3.27
N GLN A 156 -14.21 16.56 3.83
CA GLN A 156 -13.94 17.76 4.61
C GLN A 156 -13.07 17.46 5.84
N HIS A 157 -13.36 16.37 6.55
CA HIS A 157 -12.57 15.95 7.71
C HIS A 157 -11.10 15.71 7.35
N TYR A 158 -10.81 14.94 6.30
CA TYR A 158 -9.43 14.66 5.90
C TYR A 158 -8.74 15.86 5.26
N TYR A 159 -9.44 16.69 4.51
CA TYR A 159 -8.89 17.96 4.02
C TYR A 159 -8.43 18.86 5.18
N ARG A 160 -9.25 19.03 6.22
CA ARG A 160 -8.85 19.78 7.43
C ARG A 160 -7.65 19.14 8.13
N TYR A 161 -7.69 17.82 8.30
CA TYR A 161 -6.59 17.04 8.89
C TYR A 161 -5.25 17.28 8.17
N PHE A 162 -5.26 17.44 6.85
CA PHE A 162 -4.07 17.78 6.08
C PHE A 162 -3.69 19.27 6.19
N LYS A 163 -4.67 20.17 6.14
CA LYS A 163 -4.44 21.62 6.19
C LYS A 163 -3.79 22.08 7.50
N GLU A 164 -4.24 21.54 8.64
CA GLU A 164 -3.69 21.87 9.96
C GLU A 164 -2.20 21.53 10.10
N GLN A 165 -1.68 20.64 9.25
CA GLN A 165 -0.29 20.19 9.27
C GLN A 165 0.58 20.89 8.22
N ALA A 166 -0.02 21.57 7.25
CA ALA A 166 0.72 22.36 6.26
C ALA A 166 1.16 23.74 6.82
N VAL A 167 0.64 24.13 7.99
CA VAL A 167 0.87 25.44 8.64
C VAL A 167 1.94 25.37 9.73
N GLY A 168 2.45 24.17 10.08
CA GLY A 168 3.49 23.96 11.09
C GLY A 168 4.75 23.37 10.51
#